data_AF-A0A6S7I3X5-F1
#
_entry.id   AF-A0A6S7I3X5-F1
#
_cell.length_a   1.000
_cell.length_b   1.000
_cell.length_c   1.000
_cell.angle_alpha   90.00
_cell.angle_beta   90.00
_cell.angle_gamma   90.00
#
_symmetry.space_group_name_H-M   'P 1'
#
loop_
_entity.id
_entity.type
_entity.pdbx_description
1 polymer ?
#
loop_
_entity_poly.entity_id
_entity_poly.type
_entity_poly.pdbx_seq_one_letter_code
_entity_poly.pdbx_strand_id
1 'polypeptide(L)'
;MFQRFNQSIAAVIKPPVQDVVQFLKEHIQHDIRCIAQCTGKNDDEAVQIIHLLLVRIVSDLDQQGENLVNIDGNLTTKDSRTAWEDKFMTTYLNPVLSAISNLLKDSLDRMVRDERLGNNRLMRLLHELDGPNYESITELDSMCPALWRYRKKITIEYFSFKFQEYSQGCDKPDRCEVLAEFLKKEHHLRALQYLPDIIKLQRLLSEKFHRRLDRNEAEEFTLAKFLKTALQVKEQFSALINSFKMAWKIVRSSLTQNGPYSISQEMCQIEVTNTTPISMFLPAITGQGRCALALNNFLVTLHNDFIGRCKSLLKDESRPPEISLASITKAHLVAYDPEKDFLPMVLVHCDYSLRVGEGTTVEFNWKCLERQLVDRFIRGRPRLMSLVELFVFSKDICDGEVFKVLKQKIRQEELTRPVQDQILNELIQLTDVCDALKSLHIAIGFLSSAGGDPSMSIREYLHSGLKMTRTNGLKSGKAEQFCELQHIVSLWLLLSLERARVLTKRKQDPFDDVSDKVKSSLDKKQKYCLNNGLQKLNVDHFVRVLLEFILLYLKHVSDDQLNFSLSAYINAKLFEKDCDVIDGLEEYIPKDIKVEHAVEAWKVACKRRLPLKDVLR
;
A
#
# COMPACT_ATOMS: atom_id res chain seq x y z
N MET A 1 -14.81 -10.36 42.37
CA MET A 1 -14.35 -9.00 42.02
C MET A 1 -13.29 -9.05 40.91
N PHE A 2 -12.22 -9.83 41.09
CA PHE A 2 -11.17 -10.07 40.06
C PHE A 2 -11.69 -10.51 38.68
N GLN A 3 -12.66 -11.44 38.62
CA GLN A 3 -13.25 -11.88 37.35
C GLN A 3 -14.02 -10.79 36.60
N ARG A 4 -14.70 -9.87 37.32
CA ARG A 4 -15.41 -8.74 36.69
C ARG A 4 -14.42 -7.71 36.13
N PHE A 5 -13.30 -7.50 36.82
CA PHE A 5 -12.22 -6.61 36.39
C PHE A 5 -11.51 -7.14 35.14
N ASN A 6 -11.27 -8.45 35.07
CA ASN A 6 -10.70 -9.09 33.88
C ASN A 6 -11.64 -8.97 32.66
N GLN A 7 -12.96 -9.08 32.85
CA GLN A 7 -13.94 -8.91 31.78
C GLN A 7 -14.01 -7.47 31.25
N SER A 8 -13.93 -6.46 32.12
CA SER A 8 -13.93 -5.05 31.68
C SER A 8 -12.64 -4.69 30.92
N ILE A 9 -11.48 -5.18 31.37
CA ILE A 9 -10.20 -4.97 30.67
C ILE A 9 -10.18 -5.72 29.33
N ALA A 10 -10.69 -6.96 29.30
CA ALA A 10 -10.80 -7.74 28.06
C ALA A 10 -11.62 -7.02 26.97
N ALA A 11 -12.65 -6.24 27.36
CA ALA A 11 -13.47 -5.48 26.42
C ALA A 11 -12.71 -4.32 25.74
N VAL A 12 -11.69 -3.76 26.41
CA VAL A 12 -10.84 -2.67 25.91
C VAL A 12 -9.79 -3.16 24.93
N ILE A 13 -9.26 -4.38 25.12
CA ILE A 13 -8.17 -4.93 24.30
C ILE A 13 -8.70 -5.39 22.93
N LYS A 14 -8.04 -4.93 21.86
CA LYS A 14 -8.31 -5.36 20.48
C LYS A 14 -6.99 -5.73 19.78
N PRO A 15 -6.89 -6.90 19.14
CA PRO A 15 -7.88 -7.99 19.05
C PRO A 15 -8.11 -8.70 20.41
N PRO A 16 -9.24 -9.43 20.58
CA PRO A 16 -9.54 -10.10 21.85
C PRO A 16 -8.51 -11.19 22.17
N VAL A 17 -8.10 -11.26 23.44
CA VAL A 17 -7.07 -12.17 23.94
C VAL A 17 -7.65 -13.19 24.93
N GLN A 18 -7.08 -14.40 24.97
CA GLN A 18 -7.57 -15.48 25.84
C GLN A 18 -7.19 -15.25 27.31
N ASP A 19 -5.93 -14.88 27.57
CA ASP A 19 -5.43 -14.57 28.93
C ASP A 19 -4.96 -13.11 29.00
N VAL A 20 -5.80 -12.27 29.57
CA VAL A 20 -5.55 -10.83 29.74
C VAL A 20 -4.35 -10.58 30.67
N VAL A 21 -4.20 -11.36 31.74
CA VAL A 21 -3.15 -11.13 32.74
C VAL A 21 -1.79 -11.47 32.16
N GLN A 22 -1.69 -12.63 31.51
CA GLN A 22 -0.46 -13.05 30.85
C GLN A 22 -0.10 -12.10 29.70
N PHE A 23 -1.09 -11.68 28.90
CA PHE A 23 -0.89 -10.70 27.82
C PHE A 23 -0.31 -9.38 28.35
N LEU A 24 -0.91 -8.78 29.39
CA LEU A 24 -0.39 -7.54 29.97
C LEU A 24 0.99 -7.71 30.61
N LYS A 25 1.25 -8.85 31.25
CA LYS A 25 2.57 -9.15 31.84
C LYS A 25 3.66 -9.25 30.77
N GLU A 26 3.38 -9.91 29.65
CA GLU A 26 4.31 -10.01 28.52
C GLU A 26 4.58 -8.64 27.90
N HIS A 27 3.57 -7.78 27.77
CA HIS A 27 3.72 -6.40 27.34
C HIS A 27 4.62 -5.60 28.29
N ILE A 28 4.36 -5.64 29.61
CA ILE A 28 5.21 -4.95 30.60
C ILE A 28 6.67 -5.43 30.52
N GLN A 29 6.89 -6.74 30.39
CA GLN A 29 8.24 -7.29 30.24
C GLN A 29 8.92 -6.83 28.95
N HIS A 30 8.17 -6.76 27.85
CA HIS A 30 8.67 -6.22 26.59
C HIS A 30 9.02 -4.73 26.73
N ASP A 31 8.17 -3.94 27.36
CA ASP A 31 8.36 -2.50 27.55
C ASP A 31 9.58 -2.20 28.45
N ILE A 32 9.81 -2.98 29.52
CA ILE A 32 11.02 -2.88 30.35
C ILE A 32 12.27 -3.11 29.51
N ARG A 33 12.28 -4.15 28.66
CA ARG A 33 13.41 -4.43 27.75
C ARG A 33 13.59 -3.32 26.73
N CYS A 34 12.51 -2.74 26.21
CA CYS A 34 12.57 -1.59 25.31
C CYS A 34 13.18 -0.37 26.01
N ILE A 35 12.79 -0.07 27.25
CA ILE A 35 13.38 1.01 28.04
C ILE A 35 14.87 0.75 28.27
N ALA A 36 15.26 -0.47 28.64
CA ALA A 36 16.66 -0.87 28.83
C ALA A 36 17.48 -0.66 27.54
N GLN A 37 16.97 -1.11 26.40
CA GLN A 37 17.61 -0.95 25.09
C GLN A 37 17.73 0.52 24.66
N CYS A 38 16.67 1.31 24.82
CA CYS A 38 16.65 2.73 24.45
C CYS A 38 17.58 3.56 25.34
N THR A 39 17.62 3.30 26.64
CA THR A 39 18.48 4.06 27.58
C THR A 39 19.91 3.55 27.65
N GLY A 40 20.21 2.39 27.03
CA GLY A 40 21.52 1.73 27.11
C GLY A 40 21.83 1.28 28.54
N LYS A 41 20.81 0.77 29.22
CA LYS A 41 20.81 0.33 30.63
C LYS A 41 20.45 -1.15 30.71
N ASN A 42 20.70 -1.79 31.86
CA ASN A 42 20.23 -3.16 32.08
C ASN A 42 18.75 -3.18 32.51
N ASP A 43 18.14 -4.37 32.54
CA ASP A 43 16.73 -4.53 32.92
C ASP A 43 16.45 -4.01 34.35
N ASP A 44 17.40 -4.18 35.27
CA ASP A 44 17.28 -3.72 36.66
C ASP A 44 17.29 -2.18 36.77
N GLU A 45 18.20 -1.51 36.06
CA GLU A 45 18.26 -0.05 35.94
C GLU A 45 17.01 0.49 35.24
N ALA A 46 16.45 -0.22 34.25
CA ALA A 46 15.19 0.16 33.60
C ALA A 46 14.02 0.10 34.58
N VAL A 47 13.94 -0.95 35.41
CA VAL A 47 12.96 -1.06 36.50
C VAL A 47 13.18 0.06 37.52
N GLN A 48 14.42 0.41 37.85
CA GLN A 48 14.75 1.50 38.76
C GLN A 48 14.31 2.86 38.20
N ILE A 49 14.46 3.11 36.90
CA ILE A 49 13.93 4.31 36.24
C ILE A 49 12.40 4.39 36.39
N ILE A 50 11.69 3.28 36.20
CA ILE A 50 10.23 3.22 36.40
C ILE A 50 9.89 3.54 37.86
N HIS A 51 10.61 2.97 38.83
CA HIS A 51 10.40 3.29 40.25
C HIS A 51 10.67 4.76 40.58
N LEU A 52 11.72 5.37 40.02
CA LEU A 52 12.01 6.79 40.19
C LEU A 52 10.88 7.68 39.65
N LEU A 53 10.30 7.30 38.51
CA LEU A 53 9.13 7.97 37.94
C LEU A 53 7.90 7.84 38.87
N LEU A 54 7.62 6.63 39.37
CA LEU A 54 6.51 6.39 40.29
C LEU A 54 6.66 7.18 41.60
N VAL A 55 7.87 7.19 42.18
CA VAL A 55 8.16 7.97 43.40
C VAL A 55 7.91 9.45 43.16
N ARG A 56 8.30 9.97 41.99
CA ARG A 56 8.04 11.37 41.64
C ARG A 56 6.55 11.68 41.51
N ILE A 57 5.80 10.80 40.84
CA ILE A 57 4.34 10.93 40.72
C ILE A 57 3.68 10.97 42.12
N VAL A 58 4.08 10.07 43.02
CA VAL A 58 3.55 10.04 44.39
C VAL A 58 3.97 11.28 45.19
N SER A 59 5.22 11.71 45.07
CA SER A 59 5.73 12.89 45.79
C SER A 59 5.03 14.18 45.35
N ASP A 60 4.71 14.31 44.06
CA ASP A 60 3.98 15.46 43.53
C ASP A 60 2.50 15.45 43.97
N LEU A 61 1.88 14.27 44.10
CA LEU A 61 0.52 14.12 44.66
C LEU A 61 0.45 14.57 46.13
N ASP A 62 1.50 14.30 46.90
CA ASP A 62 1.58 14.72 48.31
C ASP A 62 1.83 16.23 48.47
N GLN A 63 2.46 16.89 47.49
CA GLN A 63 2.81 18.31 47.52
C GLN A 63 1.76 19.22 46.88
N GLN A 64 1.00 18.74 45.89
CA GLN A 64 -0.03 19.51 45.19
C GLN A 64 -1.43 19.03 45.58
N GLY A 65 -1.87 19.39 46.79
CA GLY A 65 -3.27 19.24 47.19
C GLY A 65 -4.21 19.87 46.15
N GLU A 66 -5.16 19.07 45.65
CA GLU A 66 -6.34 19.40 44.81
C GLU A 66 -6.16 20.31 43.57
N ASN A 67 -4.94 20.70 43.18
CA ASN A 67 -4.70 21.54 41.99
C ASN A 67 -4.25 20.74 40.76
N LEU A 68 -4.78 19.53 40.58
CA LEU A 68 -4.56 18.72 39.39
C LEU A 68 -5.74 18.82 38.40
N VAL A 69 -5.61 19.83 37.54
CA VAL A 69 -5.88 19.81 36.10
C VAL A 69 -7.30 19.53 35.59
N ASN A 70 -7.79 20.47 34.78
CA ASN A 70 -8.98 20.37 33.91
C ASN A 70 -8.75 19.41 32.71
N ILE A 71 -8.32 18.16 32.96
CA ILE A 71 -8.27 17.08 31.97
C ILE A 71 -9.44 16.14 32.27
N ASP A 72 -10.20 15.75 31.24
CA ASP A 72 -11.25 14.74 31.37
C ASP A 72 -10.62 13.40 31.81
N GLY A 73 -10.87 13.01 33.06
CA GLY A 73 -10.33 11.79 33.66
C GLY A 73 -10.76 10.50 32.93
N ASN A 74 -11.77 10.56 32.07
CA ASN A 74 -12.23 9.43 31.27
C ASN A 74 -11.57 9.36 29.88
N LEU A 75 -10.74 10.34 29.49
CA LEU A 75 -10.04 10.40 28.19
C LEU A 75 -10.96 10.10 27.00
N THR A 76 -12.16 10.69 26.98
CA THR A 76 -13.21 10.34 26.00
C THR A 76 -12.91 10.79 24.57
N THR A 77 -12.09 11.83 24.40
CA THR A 77 -11.72 12.40 23.10
C THR A 77 -10.23 12.22 22.79
N LYS A 78 -9.87 12.22 21.50
CA LYS A 78 -8.46 12.19 21.08
C LYS A 78 -7.68 13.40 21.61
N ASP A 79 -8.31 14.57 21.64
CA ASP A 79 -7.67 15.81 22.12
C ASP A 79 -7.41 15.76 23.63
N SER A 80 -8.34 15.19 24.42
CA SER A 80 -8.13 14.95 25.86
C SER A 80 -6.95 14.00 26.10
N ARG A 81 -6.85 12.93 25.29
CA ARG A 81 -5.71 12.01 25.35
C ARG A 81 -4.39 12.71 25.03
N THR A 82 -4.31 13.48 23.95
CA THR A 82 -3.10 14.24 23.59
C THR A 82 -2.70 15.22 24.68
N ALA A 83 -3.67 15.94 25.27
CA ALA A 83 -3.41 16.88 26.36
C ALA A 83 -2.87 16.18 27.63
N TRP A 84 -3.37 14.98 27.93
CA TRP A 84 -2.83 14.15 29.00
C TRP A 84 -1.41 13.68 28.70
N GLU A 85 -1.14 13.19 27.49
CA GLU A 85 0.19 12.75 27.04
C GLU A 85 1.22 13.89 27.18
N ASP A 86 0.90 15.07 26.65
CA ASP A 86 1.78 16.25 26.71
C ASP A 86 2.09 16.63 28.17
N LYS A 87 1.06 16.69 29.02
CA LYS A 87 1.25 17.08 30.41
C LYS A 87 2.04 16.05 31.21
N PHE A 88 1.75 14.76 31.02
CA PHE A 88 2.48 13.67 31.66
C PHE A 88 3.97 13.71 31.28
N MET A 89 4.25 13.93 29.99
CA MET A 89 5.61 14.08 29.47
C MET A 89 6.33 15.28 30.10
N THR A 90 5.71 16.46 30.14
CA THR A 90 6.35 17.68 30.66
C THR A 90 6.57 17.65 32.16
N THR A 91 5.62 17.11 32.93
CA THR A 91 5.66 17.18 34.40
C THR A 91 6.49 16.07 35.01
N TYR A 92 6.33 14.83 34.53
CA TYR A 92 6.92 13.66 35.18
C TYR A 92 8.05 13.06 34.36
N LEU A 93 7.84 12.82 33.06
CA LEU A 93 8.77 12.02 32.27
C LEU A 93 10.05 12.79 31.90
N ASN A 94 9.94 13.97 31.28
CA ASN A 94 11.10 14.75 30.83
C ASN A 94 12.08 15.10 31.96
N PRO A 95 11.64 15.50 33.16
CA PRO A 95 12.56 15.76 34.26
C PRO A 95 13.30 14.52 34.79
N VAL A 96 12.68 13.34 34.71
CA VAL A 96 13.37 12.08 35.04
C VAL A 96 14.35 11.73 33.93
N LEU A 97 13.93 11.85 32.66
CA LEU A 97 14.76 11.53 31.50
C LEU A 97 16.03 12.40 31.40
N SER A 98 15.93 13.70 31.69
CA SER A 98 17.07 14.62 31.63
C SER A 98 18.08 14.39 32.75
N ALA A 99 17.68 13.77 33.86
CA ALA A 99 18.51 13.55 35.04
C ALA A 99 18.77 12.07 35.37
N ILE A 100 18.45 11.12 34.46
CA ILE A 100 18.54 9.67 34.73
C ILE A 100 19.90 9.29 35.30
N SER A 101 21.00 9.77 34.71
CA SER A 101 22.35 9.38 35.13
C SER A 101 22.62 9.78 36.59
N ASN A 102 22.19 10.98 36.99
CA ASN A 102 22.35 11.48 38.36
C ASN A 102 21.41 10.76 39.32
N LEU A 103 20.13 10.60 38.94
CA LEU A 103 19.13 9.91 39.77
C LEU A 103 19.49 8.44 40.02
N LEU A 104 20.04 7.75 39.02
CA LEU A 104 20.53 6.39 39.18
C LEU A 104 21.76 6.35 40.09
N LYS A 105 22.69 7.30 39.97
CA LYS A 105 23.85 7.39 40.88
C LYS A 105 23.40 7.63 42.32
N ASP A 106 22.50 8.57 42.54
CA ASP A 106 21.94 8.85 43.87
C ASP A 106 21.20 7.64 44.46
N SER A 107 20.47 6.90 43.61
CA SER A 107 19.78 5.69 44.02
C SER A 107 20.75 4.56 44.36
N LEU A 108 21.82 4.39 43.58
CA LEU A 108 22.91 3.48 43.91
C LEU A 108 23.57 3.86 45.24
N ASP A 109 23.89 5.13 45.47
CA ASP A 109 24.47 5.60 46.74
C ASP A 109 23.53 5.30 47.92
N ARG A 110 22.21 5.40 47.74
CA ARG A 110 21.23 4.98 48.76
C ARG A 110 21.25 3.47 48.99
N MET A 111 21.35 2.65 47.94
CA MET A 111 21.44 1.20 48.06
C MET A 111 22.74 0.75 48.75
N VAL A 112 23.86 1.43 48.48
CA VAL A 112 25.15 1.16 49.13
C VAL A 112 25.11 1.47 50.63
N ARG A 113 24.37 2.50 51.02
CA ARG A 113 24.16 2.87 52.43
C ARG A 113 23.21 1.93 53.19
N ASP A 114 22.41 1.10 52.51
CA ASP A 114 21.59 0.08 53.17
C ASP A 114 22.48 -1.10 53.59
N GLU A 115 22.64 -1.32 54.90
CA GLU A 115 23.50 -2.38 55.46
C GLU A 115 23.17 -3.79 54.94
N ARG A 116 21.93 -4.03 54.49
CA ARG A 116 21.49 -5.33 53.96
C ARG A 116 21.98 -5.57 52.53
N LEU A 117 22.11 -4.52 51.72
CA LEU A 117 22.48 -4.58 50.31
C LEU A 117 23.94 -4.19 50.08
N GLY A 118 24.43 -3.17 50.79
CA GLY A 118 25.79 -2.65 50.69
C GLY A 118 26.88 -3.60 51.18
N ASN A 119 26.54 -4.62 51.97
CA ASN A 119 27.46 -5.68 52.39
C ASN A 119 27.55 -6.85 51.39
N ASN A 120 26.72 -6.86 50.34
CA ASN A 120 26.74 -7.91 49.33
C ASN A 120 27.94 -7.75 48.39
N ARG A 121 28.89 -8.70 48.46
CA ARG A 121 30.11 -8.71 47.64
C ARG A 121 29.83 -8.65 46.13
N LEU A 122 28.76 -9.31 45.66
CA LEU A 122 28.43 -9.32 44.23
C LEU A 122 27.98 -7.93 43.75
N MET A 123 27.18 -7.23 44.57
CA MET A 123 26.69 -5.87 44.27
C MET A 123 27.85 -4.87 44.24
N ARG A 124 28.78 -4.96 45.21
CA ARG A 124 29.97 -4.12 45.26
C ARG A 124 30.93 -4.35 44.08
N LEU A 125 31.05 -5.59 43.63
CA LEU A 125 31.87 -5.94 42.46
C LEU A 125 31.20 -5.50 41.14
N LEU A 126 29.89 -5.70 41.00
CA LEU A 126 29.14 -5.38 39.78
C LEU A 126 29.00 -3.88 39.54
N HIS A 127 28.86 -3.08 40.60
CA HIS A 127 28.84 -1.61 40.53
C HIS A 127 30.22 -0.95 40.70
N GLU A 128 31.30 -1.76 40.73
CA GLU A 128 32.68 -1.29 40.84
C GLU A 128 32.96 -0.38 42.05
N LEU A 129 32.26 -0.61 43.17
CA LEU A 129 32.38 0.19 44.39
C LEU A 129 33.69 -0.09 45.15
N ASP A 130 34.19 -1.32 45.03
CA ASP A 130 35.47 -1.76 45.57
C ASP A 130 36.50 -1.93 44.43
N GLY A 131 36.80 -0.85 43.71
CA GLY A 131 37.86 -0.88 42.69
C GLY A 131 39.24 -1.16 43.32
N PRO A 132 40.16 -1.87 42.64
CA PRO A 132 41.54 -1.99 43.12
C PRO A 132 42.17 -0.61 43.26
N ASN A 133 43.00 -0.39 44.29
CA ASN A 133 43.77 0.86 44.43
C ASN A 133 44.74 0.98 43.24
N TYR A 134 44.36 1.78 42.24
CA TYR A 134 45.09 1.96 40.99
C TYR A 134 46.47 2.62 41.15
N GLU A 135 46.81 3.10 42.35
CA GLU A 135 48.11 3.68 42.69
C GLU A 135 49.27 2.65 42.66
N SER A 136 48.99 1.34 42.63
CA SER A 136 50.01 0.28 42.66
C SER A 136 50.17 -0.54 41.36
N ILE A 137 49.43 -0.24 40.29
CA ILE A 137 49.51 -1.01 39.04
C ILE A 137 50.62 -0.44 38.15
N THR A 138 51.80 -1.03 38.22
CA THR A 138 52.98 -0.64 37.42
C THR A 138 53.07 -1.36 36.07
N GLU A 139 52.33 -2.47 35.87
CA GLU A 139 52.30 -3.24 34.63
C GLU A 139 50.86 -3.65 34.26
N LEU A 140 50.48 -3.48 32.99
CA LEU A 140 49.19 -3.96 32.44
C LEU A 140 49.30 -5.48 32.15
N ASP A 141 49.02 -6.31 33.14
CA ASP A 141 48.79 -7.74 32.93
C ASP A 141 47.40 -7.99 32.31
N SER A 142 47.30 -9.05 31.51
CA SER A 142 46.07 -9.62 30.93
C SER A 142 44.96 -9.89 31.96
N MET A 143 45.31 -10.06 33.24
CA MET A 143 44.39 -10.27 34.35
C MET A 143 43.94 -8.97 35.04
N CYS A 144 44.29 -7.79 34.51
CA CYS A 144 43.87 -6.51 35.08
C CYS A 144 42.34 -6.37 35.07
N PRO A 145 41.67 -6.18 36.23
CA PRO A 145 40.21 -6.03 36.30
C PRO A 145 39.67 -4.88 35.44
N ALA A 146 40.48 -3.84 35.19
CA ALA A 146 40.11 -2.72 34.33
C ALA A 146 39.87 -3.13 32.86
N LEU A 147 40.52 -4.20 32.37
CA LEU A 147 40.32 -4.73 31.01
C LEU A 147 38.99 -5.49 30.87
N TRP A 148 38.50 -6.06 31.97
CA TRP A 148 37.27 -6.87 32.02
C TRP A 148 36.03 -6.05 32.39
N ARG A 149 36.14 -4.72 32.42
CA ARG A 149 35.02 -3.81 32.65
C ARG A 149 33.99 -3.93 31.54
N TYR A 150 32.73 -4.02 31.92
CA TYR A 150 31.64 -4.05 30.97
C TYR A 150 31.54 -2.72 30.22
N ARG A 151 31.64 -2.79 28.89
CA ARG A 151 31.42 -1.64 28.01
C ARG A 151 30.07 -1.79 27.34
N LYS A 152 29.29 -0.70 27.37
CA LYS A 152 27.96 -0.67 26.76
C LYS A 152 28.06 -0.85 25.25
N LYS A 153 27.25 -1.75 24.70
CA LYS A 153 27.08 -1.85 23.25
C LYS A 153 26.27 -0.65 22.77
N ILE A 154 26.82 0.10 21.83
CA ILE A 154 26.13 1.23 21.21
C ILE A 154 25.09 0.67 20.23
N THR A 155 23.83 1.03 20.43
CA THR A 155 22.70 0.71 19.56
C THR A 155 22.13 1.98 18.94
N ILE A 156 21.31 1.85 17.89
CA ILE A 156 20.67 3.02 17.23
C ILE A 156 19.65 3.67 18.17
N GLU A 157 18.98 2.85 18.98
CA GLU A 157 18.02 3.29 19.98
C GLU A 157 18.74 4.10 21.07
N TYR A 158 19.89 3.61 21.57
CA TYR A 158 20.73 4.35 22.52
C TYR A 158 21.27 5.65 21.93
N PHE A 159 21.72 5.63 20.68
CA PHE A 159 22.16 6.81 19.96
C PHE A 159 21.05 7.86 19.84
N SER A 160 19.84 7.42 19.49
CA SER A 160 18.64 8.28 19.37
C SER A 160 18.26 8.90 20.71
N PHE A 161 18.30 8.11 21.79
CA PHE A 161 18.05 8.59 23.15
C PHE A 161 19.09 9.65 23.57
N LYS A 162 20.37 9.40 23.33
CA LYS A 162 21.44 10.37 23.64
C LYS A 162 21.34 11.65 22.83
N PHE A 163 20.85 11.57 21.59
CA PHE A 163 20.57 12.74 20.78
C PHE A 163 19.39 13.56 21.33
N GLN A 164 18.33 12.91 21.82
CA GLN A 164 17.19 13.58 22.46
C GLN A 164 17.62 14.31 23.74
N GLU A 165 18.44 13.66 24.59
CA GLU A 165 19.03 14.29 25.78
C GLU A 165 19.85 15.54 25.40
N TYR A 166 20.68 15.44 24.36
CA TYR A 166 21.45 16.57 23.83
C TYR A 166 20.55 17.70 23.30
N SER A 167 19.48 17.36 22.57
CA SER A 167 18.60 18.34 21.93
C SER A 167 17.70 19.11 22.90
N GLN A 168 17.50 18.61 24.12
CA GLN A 168 16.67 19.25 25.16
C GLN A 168 17.44 20.23 26.06
N GLY A 169 18.78 20.29 25.96
CA GLY A 169 19.59 21.24 26.73
C GLY A 169 19.41 22.69 26.26
N CYS A 170 19.16 23.61 27.20
CA CYS A 170 18.80 25.01 26.93
C CYS A 170 19.89 25.87 26.24
N ASP A 171 21.16 25.47 26.24
CA ASP A 171 22.28 26.34 25.86
C ASP A 171 23.18 25.76 24.75
N LYS A 172 22.65 25.53 23.54
CA LYS A 172 23.51 25.27 22.36
C LYS A 172 23.03 25.96 21.07
N PRO A 173 23.92 26.72 20.38
CA PRO A 173 23.59 27.51 19.17
C PRO A 173 23.53 26.70 17.87
N ASP A 174 23.95 25.42 17.86
CA ASP A 174 24.05 24.60 16.64
C ASP A 174 23.16 23.35 16.77
N ARG A 175 21.90 23.47 16.33
CA ARG A 175 20.95 22.34 16.29
C ARG A 175 21.30 21.48 15.08
N CYS A 176 21.63 20.21 15.29
CA CYS A 176 21.80 19.24 14.19
C CYS A 176 20.42 18.81 13.66
N GLU A 177 19.74 19.72 12.96
CA GLU A 177 18.35 19.58 12.51
C GLU A 177 18.18 18.46 11.48
N VAL A 178 19.19 18.20 10.65
CA VAL A 178 19.15 17.14 9.64
C VAL A 178 19.25 15.78 10.32
N LEU A 179 20.12 15.65 11.32
CA LEU A 179 20.22 14.44 12.14
C LEU A 179 18.91 14.18 12.91
N ALA A 180 18.26 15.24 13.42
CA ALA A 180 16.97 15.14 14.08
C ALA A 180 15.87 14.61 13.14
N GLU A 181 15.76 15.14 11.93
CA GLU A 181 14.76 14.68 10.94
C GLU A 181 15.06 13.26 10.45
N PHE A 182 16.34 12.87 10.34
CA PHE A 182 16.73 11.50 10.03
C PHE A 182 16.29 10.53 11.13
N LEU A 183 16.65 10.80 12.39
CA LEU A 183 16.30 9.91 13.51
C LEU A 183 14.78 9.79 13.71
N LYS A 184 14.03 10.86 13.44
CA LYS A 184 12.56 10.85 13.47
C LYS A 184 11.94 9.89 12.46
N LYS A 185 12.57 9.68 11.30
CA LYS A 185 12.07 8.84 10.19
C LYS A 185 12.88 7.56 9.96
N GLU A 186 13.90 7.32 10.77
CA GLU A 186 14.92 6.27 10.58
C GLU A 186 14.29 4.90 10.32
N HIS A 187 13.34 4.49 11.16
CA HIS A 187 12.65 3.21 11.02
C HIS A 187 12.00 3.02 9.64
N HIS A 188 11.34 4.05 9.11
CA HIS A 188 10.73 4.00 7.78
C HIS A 188 11.75 4.10 6.65
N LEU A 189 12.83 4.88 6.84
CA LEU A 189 13.90 5.03 5.84
C LEU A 189 14.59 3.69 5.54
N ARG A 190 14.67 2.77 6.53
CA ARG A 190 15.16 1.39 6.32
C ARG A 190 14.43 0.64 5.21
N ALA A 191 13.19 1.00 4.88
CA ALA A 191 12.42 0.36 3.82
C ALA A 191 12.82 0.82 2.41
N LEU A 192 13.44 2.00 2.25
CA LEU A 192 13.79 2.57 0.94
C LEU A 192 14.78 1.70 0.16
N GLN A 193 15.66 0.98 0.83
CA GLN A 193 16.63 0.08 0.19
C GLN A 193 15.97 -1.02 -0.67
N TYR A 194 14.71 -1.36 -0.38
CA TYR A 194 13.96 -2.41 -1.07
C TYR A 194 13.16 -1.90 -2.26
N LEU A 195 12.99 -0.58 -2.42
CA LEU A 195 12.22 0.02 -3.52
C LEU A 195 12.71 -0.44 -4.92
N PRO A 196 14.02 -0.49 -5.23
CA PRO A 196 14.48 -0.94 -6.55
C PRO A 196 14.06 -2.40 -6.84
N ASP A 197 14.12 -3.27 -5.82
CA ASP A 197 13.74 -4.67 -5.94
C ASP A 197 12.23 -4.82 -6.13
N ILE A 198 11.42 -4.01 -5.44
CA ILE A 198 9.96 -3.98 -5.59
C ILE A 198 9.57 -3.56 -7.01
N ILE A 199 10.16 -2.49 -7.53
CA ILE A 199 9.88 -2.02 -8.89
C ILE A 199 10.35 -3.07 -9.92
N LYS A 200 11.50 -3.71 -9.70
CA LYS A 200 11.98 -4.81 -10.55
C LYS A 200 11.03 -6.00 -10.53
N LEU A 201 10.50 -6.38 -9.36
CA LEU A 201 9.48 -7.42 -9.22
C LEU A 201 8.24 -7.09 -10.06
N GLN A 202 7.73 -5.87 -9.90
CA GLN A 202 6.53 -5.40 -10.59
C GLN A 202 6.71 -5.39 -12.10
N ARG A 203 7.89 -4.99 -12.62
CA ARG A 203 8.18 -5.08 -14.06
C ARG A 203 8.23 -6.50 -14.56
N LEU A 204 8.93 -7.40 -13.87
CA LEU A 204 9.03 -8.80 -14.29
C LEU A 204 7.66 -9.50 -14.24
N LEU A 205 6.83 -9.17 -13.24
CA LEU A 205 5.45 -9.66 -13.18
C LEU A 205 4.61 -9.05 -14.31
N SER A 206 4.80 -7.75 -14.60
CA SER A 206 4.14 -7.08 -15.71
C SER A 206 4.54 -7.74 -17.04
N GLU A 207 5.81 -7.89 -17.36
CA GLU A 207 6.28 -8.58 -18.59
C GLU A 207 5.69 -9.98 -18.76
N LYS A 208 5.52 -10.74 -17.66
CA LYS A 208 4.95 -12.09 -17.70
C LYS A 208 3.43 -12.12 -17.89
N PHE A 209 2.71 -11.20 -17.24
CA PHE A 209 1.25 -11.27 -17.10
C PHE A 209 0.48 -10.14 -17.77
N HIS A 210 1.16 -9.12 -18.31
CA HIS A 210 0.53 -7.94 -18.92
C HIS A 210 -0.49 -8.39 -19.96
N ARG A 211 -1.75 -7.95 -19.79
CA ARG A 211 -2.88 -8.24 -20.69
C ARG A 211 -3.23 -9.73 -20.86
N ARG A 212 -2.64 -10.63 -20.07
CA ARG A 212 -2.91 -12.09 -20.12
C ARG A 212 -3.69 -12.59 -18.92
N LEU A 213 -3.52 -11.95 -17.77
CA LEU A 213 -4.06 -12.41 -16.50
C LEU A 213 -5.31 -11.61 -16.13
N ASP A 214 -6.38 -12.32 -15.79
CA ASP A 214 -7.61 -11.73 -15.27
C ASP A 214 -7.49 -11.39 -13.77
N ARG A 215 -8.31 -10.47 -13.26
CA ARG A 215 -8.31 -10.08 -11.83
C ARG A 215 -8.68 -11.26 -10.94
N ASN A 216 -9.70 -12.04 -11.32
CA ASN A 216 -10.13 -13.21 -10.55
C ASN A 216 -9.04 -14.30 -10.54
N GLU A 217 -8.41 -14.53 -11.69
CA GLU A 217 -7.25 -15.42 -11.78
C GLU A 217 -6.07 -14.93 -10.93
N ALA A 218 -5.83 -13.61 -10.86
CA ALA A 218 -4.79 -13.02 -10.02
C ALA A 218 -5.00 -13.25 -8.52
N GLU A 219 -6.25 -13.27 -8.09
CA GLU A 219 -6.65 -13.46 -6.70
C GLU A 219 -6.64 -14.93 -6.29
N GLU A 220 -6.88 -15.86 -7.22
CA GLU A 220 -6.77 -17.31 -6.98
C GLU A 220 -5.34 -17.87 -7.15
N PHE A 221 -4.49 -17.13 -7.87
CA PHE A 221 -3.13 -17.53 -8.18
C PHE A 221 -2.15 -17.09 -7.08
N THR A 222 -1.84 -18.05 -6.19
CA THR A 222 -0.98 -17.83 -5.03
C THR A 222 0.51 -17.82 -5.38
N LEU A 223 1.31 -17.17 -4.54
CA LEU A 223 2.78 -17.17 -4.64
C LEU A 223 3.37 -18.58 -4.74
N ALA A 224 2.85 -19.54 -3.96
CA ALA A 224 3.31 -20.92 -4.03
C ALA A 224 3.09 -21.56 -5.42
N LYS A 225 1.94 -21.29 -6.05
CA LYS A 225 1.65 -21.77 -7.42
C LYS A 225 2.59 -21.11 -8.42
N PHE A 226 2.82 -19.81 -8.31
CA PHE A 226 3.73 -19.08 -9.19
C PHE A 226 5.19 -19.55 -9.11
N LEU A 227 5.71 -19.73 -7.90
CA LEU A 227 7.07 -20.20 -7.70
C LEU A 227 7.27 -21.64 -8.19
N LYS A 228 6.21 -22.45 -8.25
CA LYS A 228 6.23 -23.77 -8.90
C LYS A 228 6.26 -23.66 -10.43
N THR A 229 5.59 -22.67 -11.01
CA THR A 229 5.60 -22.44 -12.47
C THR A 229 6.92 -21.85 -12.96
N ALA A 230 7.63 -21.09 -12.11
CA ALA A 230 8.85 -20.37 -12.46
C ALA A 230 10.13 -20.99 -11.86
N LEU A 231 10.31 -22.31 -11.95
CA LEU A 231 11.42 -23.05 -11.31
C LEU A 231 12.82 -22.51 -11.63
N GLN A 232 13.10 -22.16 -12.89
CA GLN A 232 14.43 -21.69 -13.32
C GLN A 232 14.83 -20.32 -12.75
N VAL A 233 13.84 -19.49 -12.36
CA VAL A 233 14.05 -18.11 -11.90
C VAL A 233 13.58 -17.94 -10.44
N LYS A 234 13.30 -19.07 -9.77
CA LYS A 234 12.64 -19.12 -8.47
C LYS A 234 13.42 -18.37 -7.39
N GLU A 235 14.74 -18.53 -7.36
CA GLU A 235 15.61 -17.88 -6.38
C GLU A 235 15.56 -16.35 -6.52
N GLN A 236 15.66 -15.84 -7.75
CA GLN A 236 15.55 -14.42 -8.02
C GLN A 236 14.19 -13.86 -7.60
N PHE A 237 13.07 -14.50 -7.99
CA PHE A 237 11.75 -14.05 -7.55
C PHE A 237 11.58 -14.15 -6.03
N SER A 238 12.12 -15.18 -5.38
CA SER A 238 12.07 -15.32 -3.93
C SER A 238 12.79 -14.19 -3.20
N ALA A 239 13.96 -13.77 -3.70
CA ALA A 239 14.69 -12.64 -3.15
C ALA A 239 13.90 -11.33 -3.30
N LEU A 240 13.33 -11.08 -4.47
CA LEU A 240 12.51 -9.89 -4.74
C LEU A 240 11.23 -9.85 -3.89
N ILE A 241 10.56 -10.99 -3.72
CA ILE A 241 9.38 -11.12 -2.84
C ILE A 241 9.76 -10.90 -1.38
N ASN A 242 10.93 -11.38 -0.95
CA ASN A 242 11.45 -11.12 0.39
C ASN A 242 11.71 -9.62 0.61
N SER A 243 12.29 -8.91 -0.37
CA SER A 243 12.44 -7.44 -0.29
C SER A 243 11.07 -6.74 -0.14
N PHE A 244 10.05 -7.15 -0.89
CA PHE A 244 8.68 -6.64 -0.72
C PHE A 244 8.14 -6.93 0.67
N LYS A 245 8.30 -8.16 1.17
CA LYS A 245 7.84 -8.58 2.50
C LYS A 245 8.48 -7.75 3.61
N MET A 246 9.78 -7.50 3.52
CA MET A 246 10.50 -6.68 4.52
C MET A 246 10.01 -5.24 4.51
N ALA A 247 9.88 -4.62 3.33
CA ALA A 247 9.35 -3.27 3.20
C ALA A 247 7.91 -3.16 3.73
N TRP A 248 7.05 -4.13 3.38
CA TRP A 248 5.67 -4.20 3.86
C TRP A 248 5.60 -4.30 5.39
N LYS A 249 6.42 -5.16 6.01
CA LYS A 249 6.45 -5.31 7.46
C LYS A 249 6.77 -4.00 8.19
N ILE A 250 7.70 -3.20 7.65
CA ILE A 250 8.12 -1.91 8.21
C ILE A 250 7.00 -0.86 8.07
N VAL A 251 6.34 -0.84 6.92
CA VAL A 251 5.48 0.29 6.52
C VAL A 251 3.99 0.06 6.79
N ARG A 252 3.53 -1.20 6.89
CA ARG A 252 2.09 -1.56 6.96
C ARG A 252 1.29 -0.83 8.02
N SER A 253 1.86 -0.55 9.20
CA SER A 253 1.17 0.15 10.28
C SER A 253 0.90 1.62 9.95
N SER A 254 1.74 2.24 9.10
CA SER A 254 1.67 3.65 8.72
C SER A 254 0.82 3.93 7.48
N LEU A 255 0.45 2.90 6.70
CA LEU A 255 -0.38 3.04 5.48
C LEU A 255 -1.87 3.31 5.76
N THR A 256 -2.28 3.23 7.03
CA THR A 256 -3.65 3.51 7.47
C THR A 256 -3.94 5.00 7.61
N GLN A 257 -2.92 5.87 7.53
CA GLN A 257 -3.09 7.32 7.67
C GLN A 257 -3.78 7.92 6.44
N ASN A 258 -4.75 8.81 6.69
CA ASN A 258 -5.61 9.45 5.70
C ASN A 258 -4.78 10.05 4.54
N GLY A 259 -4.86 9.42 3.37
CA GLY A 259 -4.17 9.85 2.16
C GLY A 259 -4.86 9.26 0.92
N PRO A 260 -4.56 9.76 -0.29
CA PRO A 260 -5.24 9.34 -1.52
C PRO A 260 -5.08 7.84 -1.84
N TYR A 261 -4.07 7.19 -1.25
CA TYR A 261 -3.78 5.77 -1.41
C TYR A 261 -3.96 4.97 -0.11
N SER A 262 -4.67 5.50 0.89
CA SER A 262 -4.90 4.80 2.17
C SER A 262 -5.64 3.48 1.94
N ILE A 263 -5.20 2.42 2.63
CA ILE A 263 -5.78 1.09 2.52
C ILE A 263 -6.55 0.77 3.82
N SER A 264 -7.57 -0.09 3.73
CA SER A 264 -8.30 -0.58 4.91
C SER A 264 -7.37 -1.26 5.92
N GLN A 265 -7.76 -1.21 7.20
CA GLN A 265 -6.99 -1.85 8.29
C GLN A 265 -6.86 -3.37 8.07
N GLU A 266 -7.87 -4.02 7.52
CA GLU A 266 -7.87 -5.45 7.21
C GLU A 266 -6.74 -5.81 6.24
N MET A 267 -6.54 -5.01 5.19
CA MET A 267 -5.49 -5.23 4.20
C MET A 267 -4.09 -4.96 4.77
N CYS A 268 -3.97 -4.02 5.70
CA CYS A 268 -2.70 -3.73 6.39
C CYS A 268 -2.30 -4.85 7.37
N GLN A 269 -3.26 -5.64 7.87
CA GLN A 269 -3.00 -6.79 8.74
C GLN A 269 -2.53 -8.03 7.96
N ILE A 270 -2.69 -8.05 6.63
CA ILE A 270 -2.26 -9.18 5.79
C ILE A 270 -0.74 -9.35 5.88
N GLU A 271 -0.33 -10.53 6.35
CA GLU A 271 1.06 -10.95 6.32
C GLU A 271 1.41 -11.65 5.02
N VAL A 272 2.52 -11.22 4.42
CA VAL A 272 3.02 -11.82 3.18
C VAL A 272 3.58 -13.21 3.48
N THR A 273 2.85 -14.21 3.01
CA THR A 273 3.14 -15.64 3.16
C THR A 273 3.02 -16.33 1.80
N ASN A 274 3.39 -17.60 1.71
CA ASN A 274 3.34 -18.34 0.43
C ASN A 274 1.92 -18.52 -0.13
N THR A 275 0.88 -18.24 0.67
CA THR A 275 -0.53 -18.28 0.27
C THR A 275 -1.04 -16.95 -0.25
N THR A 276 -0.28 -15.86 -0.10
CA THR A 276 -0.66 -14.54 -0.60
C THR A 276 -0.85 -14.57 -2.12
N PRO A 277 -1.92 -13.95 -2.64
CA PRO A 277 -2.17 -13.90 -4.08
C PRO A 277 -1.23 -12.92 -4.79
N ILE A 278 -0.99 -13.17 -6.08
CA ILE A 278 -0.12 -12.31 -6.88
C ILE A 278 -0.70 -10.92 -7.10
N SER A 279 -2.03 -10.79 -7.07
CA SER A 279 -2.72 -9.51 -7.16
C SER A 279 -2.19 -8.46 -6.18
N MET A 280 -1.73 -8.88 -4.98
CA MET A 280 -1.15 -7.96 -3.98
C MET A 280 0.15 -7.27 -4.44
N PHE A 281 0.92 -7.90 -5.32
CA PHE A 281 2.23 -7.41 -5.80
C PHE A 281 2.11 -6.54 -7.04
N LEU A 282 0.97 -6.57 -7.74
CA LEU A 282 0.72 -5.82 -8.97
C LEU A 282 0.09 -4.46 -8.64
N PRO A 283 0.68 -3.32 -9.04
CA PRO A 283 0.09 -2.01 -8.77
C PRO A 283 -1.24 -1.85 -9.50
N ALA A 284 -2.34 -1.76 -8.74
CA ALA A 284 -3.68 -1.54 -9.29
C ALA A 284 -4.48 -0.58 -8.42
N ILE A 285 -5.43 0.13 -9.04
CA ILE A 285 -6.28 1.13 -8.35
C ILE A 285 -7.33 0.44 -7.46
N THR A 286 -7.69 -0.81 -7.77
CA THR A 286 -8.75 -1.57 -7.10
C THR A 286 -8.25 -2.94 -6.64
N GLY A 287 -9.00 -3.56 -5.71
CA GLY A 287 -8.68 -4.88 -5.16
C GLY A 287 -7.38 -4.89 -4.33
N GLN A 288 -6.73 -6.06 -4.31
CA GLN A 288 -5.50 -6.27 -3.51
C GLN A 288 -4.25 -5.58 -4.08
N GLY A 289 -4.28 -5.19 -5.35
CA GLY A 289 -3.19 -4.44 -5.98
C GLY A 289 -3.00 -3.01 -5.43
N ARG A 290 -3.97 -2.53 -4.63
CA ARG A 290 -3.83 -1.29 -3.84
C ARG A 290 -2.68 -1.38 -2.84
N CYS A 291 -2.34 -2.58 -2.33
CA CYS A 291 -1.21 -2.79 -1.42
C CYS A 291 0.12 -2.40 -2.08
N ALA A 292 0.40 -2.92 -3.27
CA ALA A 292 1.58 -2.56 -4.04
C ALA A 292 1.60 -1.07 -4.41
N LEU A 293 0.46 -0.52 -4.85
CA LEU A 293 0.37 0.90 -5.21
C LEU A 293 0.64 1.82 -4.02
N ALA A 294 0.02 1.56 -2.86
CA ALA A 294 0.23 2.38 -1.67
C ALA A 294 1.65 2.25 -1.12
N LEU A 295 2.23 1.04 -1.15
CA LEU A 295 3.62 0.83 -0.72
C LEU A 295 4.58 1.66 -1.59
N ASN A 296 4.45 1.58 -2.91
CA ASN A 296 5.27 2.35 -3.84
C ASN A 296 5.14 3.86 -3.60
N ASN A 297 3.91 4.36 -3.52
CA ASN A 297 3.64 5.77 -3.30
C ASN A 297 4.15 6.26 -1.95
N PHE A 298 3.98 5.46 -0.89
CA PHE A 298 4.52 5.79 0.43
C PHE A 298 6.05 5.89 0.41
N LEU A 299 6.75 4.92 -0.19
CA LEU A 299 8.21 4.94 -0.26
C LEU A 299 8.73 6.12 -1.09
N VAL A 300 8.09 6.44 -2.22
CA VAL A 300 8.43 7.62 -3.04
C VAL A 300 8.20 8.90 -2.26
N THR A 301 7.07 9.01 -1.57
CA THR A 301 6.71 10.19 -0.77
C THR A 301 7.67 10.35 0.39
N LEU A 302 7.99 9.27 1.10
CA LEU A 302 8.96 9.26 2.20
C LEU A 302 10.34 9.76 1.75
N HIS A 303 10.86 9.25 0.62
CA HIS A 303 12.14 9.70 0.07
C HIS A 303 12.09 11.18 -0.33
N ASN A 304 11.09 11.59 -1.11
CA ASN A 304 10.96 12.95 -1.61
C ASN A 304 10.78 13.97 -0.47
N ASP A 305 9.94 13.66 0.51
CA ASP A 305 9.69 14.51 1.67
C ASP A 305 10.92 14.62 2.56
N PHE A 306 11.65 13.50 2.75
CA PHE A 306 12.87 13.50 3.54
C PHE A 306 13.97 14.33 2.87
N ILE A 307 14.25 14.11 1.59
CA ILE A 307 15.25 14.89 0.83
C ILE A 307 14.84 16.36 0.75
N GLY A 308 13.56 16.66 0.49
CA GLY A 308 13.05 18.03 0.44
C GLY A 308 13.23 18.78 1.76
N ARG A 309 12.91 18.14 2.89
CA ARG A 309 13.14 18.74 4.22
C ARG A 309 14.62 18.92 4.52
N CYS A 310 15.45 17.91 4.25
CA CYS A 310 16.89 18.02 4.48
C CYS A 310 17.53 19.14 3.66
N LYS A 311 17.13 19.33 2.40
CA LYS A 311 17.59 20.46 1.57
C LYS A 311 17.17 21.81 2.13
N SER A 312 15.92 21.92 2.60
CA SER A 312 15.42 23.14 3.26
C SER A 312 16.26 23.50 4.49
N LEU A 313 16.56 22.49 5.33
CA LEU A 313 17.41 22.66 6.52
C LEU A 313 18.86 23.04 6.16
N LEU A 314 19.39 22.47 5.09
CA LEU A 314 20.73 22.77 4.57
C LEU A 314 20.80 24.08 3.77
N LYS A 315 19.67 24.78 3.57
CA LYS A 315 19.55 25.99 2.74
C LYS A 315 20.12 25.81 1.33
N ASP A 316 19.95 24.61 0.77
CA ASP A 316 20.39 24.27 -0.59
C ASP A 316 19.25 24.55 -1.58
N GLU A 317 19.35 25.63 -2.34
CA GLU A 317 18.38 26.01 -3.37
C GLU A 317 18.49 25.22 -4.68
N SER A 318 19.43 24.27 -4.79
CA SER A 318 19.57 23.46 -5.99
C SER A 318 18.34 22.58 -6.23
N ARG A 319 17.78 22.66 -7.44
CA ARG A 319 16.70 21.75 -7.84
C ARG A 319 17.28 20.35 -8.07
N PRO A 320 16.88 19.32 -7.28
CA PRO A 320 17.40 17.98 -7.49
C PRO A 320 16.94 17.44 -8.85
N PRO A 321 17.78 16.66 -9.56
CA PRO A 321 17.39 16.02 -10.80
C PRO A 321 16.22 15.06 -10.53
N GLU A 322 15.27 14.99 -11.46
CA GLU A 322 14.14 14.07 -11.39
C GLU A 322 14.49 12.75 -12.10
N ILE A 323 14.26 11.62 -11.44
CA ILE A 323 14.54 10.29 -11.97
C ILE A 323 13.27 9.44 -11.99
N SER A 324 13.11 8.65 -13.05
CA SER A 324 12.02 7.69 -13.21
C SER A 324 12.19 6.49 -12.29
N LEU A 325 11.09 5.98 -11.73
CA LEU A 325 11.06 4.68 -11.05
C LEU A 325 11.65 3.57 -11.95
N ALA A 326 11.40 3.69 -13.25
CA ALA A 326 12.33 3.41 -14.37
C ALA A 326 13.72 2.85 -14.03
N SER A 327 14.58 3.77 -13.62
CA SER A 327 16.03 3.62 -13.59
C SER A 327 16.58 3.70 -12.16
N ILE A 328 15.72 3.48 -11.16
CA ILE A 328 16.12 3.55 -9.76
C ILE A 328 17.11 2.44 -9.42
N THR A 329 18.15 2.82 -8.70
CA THR A 329 19.12 1.93 -8.08
C THR A 329 19.29 2.35 -6.61
N LYS A 330 19.94 1.52 -5.80
CA LYS A 330 20.20 1.83 -4.39
C LYS A 330 20.99 3.14 -4.20
N ALA A 331 21.83 3.52 -5.16
CA ALA A 331 22.61 4.76 -5.11
C ALA A 331 21.76 6.03 -5.21
N HIS A 332 20.58 5.95 -5.85
CA HIS A 332 19.65 7.07 -5.97
C HIS A 332 18.78 7.28 -4.71
N LEU A 333 18.87 6.37 -3.74
CA LEU A 333 18.01 6.35 -2.56
C LEU A 333 18.81 6.59 -1.28
N VAL A 334 18.09 6.92 -0.21
CA VAL A 334 18.60 6.85 1.17
C VAL A 334 18.61 5.37 1.60
N ALA A 335 19.47 4.57 0.97
CA ALA A 335 19.60 3.15 1.22
C ALA A 335 20.84 2.88 2.09
N TYR A 336 20.63 2.25 3.24
CA TYR A 336 21.67 1.88 4.19
C TYR A 336 21.28 0.64 4.98
N ASP A 337 22.27 -0.12 5.42
CA ASP A 337 22.13 -1.17 6.42
C ASP A 337 22.37 -0.58 7.83
N PRO A 338 21.40 -0.71 8.76
CA PRO A 338 21.54 -0.16 10.12
C PRO A 338 22.80 -0.65 10.85
N GLU A 339 23.17 -1.92 10.71
CA GLU A 339 24.28 -2.54 11.44
C GLU A 339 25.61 -2.43 10.70
N LYS A 340 25.60 -2.43 9.36
CA LYS A 340 26.83 -2.43 8.55
C LYS A 340 27.24 -1.05 8.04
N ASP A 341 26.30 -0.12 7.88
CA ASP A 341 26.58 1.21 7.33
C ASP A 341 26.46 2.30 8.38
N PHE A 342 25.33 2.34 9.09
CA PHE A 342 25.02 3.43 10.02
C PHE A 342 25.74 3.26 11.36
N LEU A 343 25.65 2.08 11.99
CA LEU A 343 26.28 1.86 13.28
C LEU A 343 27.81 2.05 13.25
N PRO A 344 28.57 1.56 12.25
CA PRO A 344 30.01 1.82 12.17
C PRO A 344 30.33 3.30 11.97
N MET A 345 29.50 4.05 11.24
CA MET A 345 29.63 5.50 11.13
C MET A 345 29.48 6.17 12.50
N VAL A 346 28.49 5.73 13.29
CA VAL A 346 28.30 6.23 14.66
C VAL A 346 29.54 5.96 15.50
N LEU A 347 30.03 4.71 15.50
CA LEU A 347 31.17 4.27 16.31
C LEU A 347 32.48 5.03 16.01
N VAL A 348 32.71 5.46 14.77
CA VAL A 348 33.92 6.21 14.38
C VAL A 348 33.94 7.62 15.00
N HIS A 349 32.78 8.21 15.29
CA HIS A 349 32.66 9.53 15.92
C HIS A 349 32.21 9.45 17.39
N CYS A 350 32.47 8.31 18.02
CA CYS A 350 32.33 8.12 19.46
C CYS A 350 33.67 8.34 20.14
N ASP A 351 33.75 9.38 20.96
CA ASP A 351 34.88 9.62 21.84
C ASP A 351 34.63 8.94 23.19
N TYR A 352 35.58 8.11 23.62
CA TYR A 352 35.52 7.48 24.94
C TYR A 352 36.33 8.31 25.92
N SER A 353 35.66 8.89 26.91
CA SER A 353 36.38 9.51 28.02
C SER A 353 36.97 8.41 28.92
N LEU A 354 38.25 8.56 29.27
CA LEU A 354 39.00 7.65 30.15
C LEU A 354 39.28 8.33 31.51
N ARG A 355 38.46 9.30 31.92
CA ARG A 355 38.67 10.02 33.18
C ARG A 355 38.58 9.06 34.37
N VAL A 356 39.61 9.11 35.22
CA VAL A 356 39.71 8.27 36.43
C VAL A 356 38.53 8.57 37.34
N GLY A 357 37.68 7.56 37.59
CA GLY A 357 36.51 7.66 38.48
C GLY A 357 35.17 7.99 37.81
N GLU A 358 35.13 8.34 36.51
CA GLU A 358 33.87 8.66 35.79
C GLU A 358 33.37 7.53 34.86
N GLY A 359 34.09 6.40 34.80
CA GLY A 359 33.79 5.29 33.89
C GLY A 359 34.05 5.64 32.41
N THR A 360 33.86 4.69 31.49
CA THR A 360 33.90 4.97 30.05
C THR A 360 32.63 5.69 29.62
N THR A 361 32.58 7.02 29.81
CA THR A 361 31.54 7.86 29.23
C THR A 361 31.73 7.96 27.71
N VAL A 362 30.64 7.74 26.97
CA VAL A 362 30.63 7.85 25.51
C VAL A 362 30.13 9.24 25.15
N GLU A 363 30.99 10.03 24.52
CA GLU A 363 30.64 11.33 23.94
C GLU A 363 30.50 11.18 22.43
N PHE A 364 29.49 11.84 21.85
CA PHE A 364 29.23 11.79 20.42
C PHE A 364 29.56 13.13 19.78
N ASN A 365 30.35 13.11 18.71
CA ASN A 365 30.58 14.29 17.90
C ASN A 365 29.42 14.50 16.91
N TRP A 366 28.33 15.11 17.40
CA TRP A 366 27.10 15.31 16.65
C TRP A 366 27.29 16.06 15.32
N LYS A 367 28.22 17.03 15.26
CA LYS A 367 28.51 17.80 14.04
C LYS A 367 29.18 16.95 12.98
N CYS A 368 30.16 16.14 13.35
CA CYS A 368 30.84 15.26 12.40
C CYS A 368 29.90 14.17 11.90
N LEU A 369 29.05 13.63 12.79
CA LEU A 369 28.00 12.67 12.45
C LEU A 369 26.99 13.25 11.47
N GLU A 370 26.46 14.45 11.72
CA GLU A 370 25.53 15.10 10.80
C GLU A 370 26.17 15.36 9.43
N ARG A 371 27.43 15.84 9.38
CA ARG A 371 28.14 16.03 8.12
C ARG A 371 28.32 14.72 7.34
N GLN A 372 28.75 13.65 8.01
CA GLN A 372 28.90 12.36 7.35
C GLN A 372 27.58 11.77 6.88
N LEU A 373 26.51 11.94 7.67
CA LEU A 373 25.17 11.55 7.28
C LEU A 373 24.71 12.30 6.03
N VAL A 374 24.92 13.62 6.00
CA VAL A 374 24.61 14.47 4.84
C VAL A 374 25.42 14.03 3.63
N ASP A 375 26.73 13.90 3.76
CA ASP A 375 27.62 13.55 2.65
C ASP A 375 27.34 12.15 2.08
N ARG A 376 27.04 11.17 2.94
CA ARG A 376 26.86 9.78 2.51
C ARG A 376 25.44 9.50 2.00
N PHE A 377 24.41 10.05 2.66
CA PHE A 377 23.03 9.62 2.45
C PHE A 377 22.12 10.68 1.81
N ILE A 378 22.46 11.97 1.86
CA ILE A 378 21.57 13.05 1.42
C ILE A 378 22.11 13.74 0.18
N ARG A 379 23.40 14.10 0.19
CA ARG A 379 24.03 14.88 -0.88
C ARG A 379 24.01 14.10 -2.20
N GLY A 380 23.62 14.80 -3.27
CA GLY A 380 23.50 14.22 -4.61
C GLY A 380 22.31 13.29 -4.84
N ARG A 381 21.38 13.14 -3.88
CA ARG A 381 20.19 12.31 -4.07
C ARG A 381 19.13 13.03 -4.95
N PRO A 382 18.60 12.35 -5.99
CA PRO A 382 17.58 12.88 -6.88
C PRO A 382 16.19 12.90 -6.22
N ARG A 383 15.26 13.61 -6.86
CA ARG A 383 13.83 13.50 -6.60
C ARG A 383 13.24 12.39 -7.46
N LEU A 384 12.38 11.56 -6.89
CA LEU A 384 11.73 10.47 -7.60
C LEU A 384 10.42 10.96 -8.22
N MET A 385 10.14 10.56 -9.46
CA MET A 385 8.84 10.79 -10.08
C MET A 385 7.76 9.95 -9.39
N SER A 386 6.65 10.58 -9.00
CA SER A 386 5.52 9.91 -8.33
C SER A 386 4.66 9.03 -9.24
N LEU A 387 5.01 8.92 -10.52
CA LEU A 387 4.23 8.16 -11.50
C LEU A 387 4.58 6.68 -11.42
N VAL A 388 3.78 5.93 -10.66
CA VAL A 388 3.83 4.47 -10.61
C VAL A 388 3.09 3.91 -11.82
N GLU A 389 3.77 3.10 -12.63
CA GLU A 389 3.14 2.38 -13.74
C GLU A 389 2.11 1.37 -13.21
N LEU A 390 0.85 1.53 -13.62
CA LEU A 390 -0.24 0.65 -13.21
C LEU A 390 -0.25 -0.61 -14.08
N PHE A 391 -0.56 -1.74 -13.45
CA PHE A 391 -0.79 -2.99 -14.15
C PHE A 391 -2.19 -2.99 -14.79
N VAL A 392 -2.26 -3.33 -16.07
CA VAL A 392 -3.51 -3.45 -16.84
C VAL A 392 -3.89 -4.92 -16.96
N PHE A 393 -5.02 -5.30 -16.36
CA PHE A 393 -5.56 -6.66 -16.45
C PHE A 393 -6.16 -6.92 -17.84
N SER A 394 -6.27 -8.21 -18.21
CA SER A 394 -6.74 -8.61 -19.54
C SER A 394 -8.17 -8.14 -19.88
N LYS A 395 -9.04 -8.01 -18.87
CA LYS A 395 -10.42 -7.54 -19.03
C LYS A 395 -10.59 -6.01 -18.96
N ASP A 396 -9.53 -5.29 -18.59
CA ASP A 396 -9.47 -3.82 -18.54
C ASP A 396 -8.97 -3.23 -19.89
N ILE A 397 -8.64 -4.08 -20.87
CA ILE A 397 -8.16 -3.67 -22.20
C ILE A 397 -9.25 -2.97 -23.02
N CYS A 398 -10.52 -3.22 -22.71
CA CYS A 398 -11.68 -2.65 -23.40
C CYS A 398 -12.49 -1.77 -22.45
N ASP A 399 -11.84 -0.75 -21.88
CA ASP A 399 -12.50 0.31 -21.13
C ASP A 399 -12.83 1.50 -22.04
N GLY A 400 -13.84 2.29 -21.63
CA GLY A 400 -14.34 3.42 -22.43
C GLY A 400 -13.27 4.44 -22.84
N GLU A 401 -12.16 4.54 -22.09
CA GLU A 401 -11.01 5.40 -22.42
C GLU A 401 -10.14 4.82 -23.54
N VAL A 402 -9.97 3.50 -23.61
CA VAL A 402 -9.18 2.87 -24.69
C VAL A 402 -9.84 3.09 -26.04
N PHE A 403 -11.18 2.97 -26.09
CA PHE A 403 -11.95 3.27 -27.29
C PHE A 403 -11.90 4.76 -27.66
N LYS A 404 -11.83 5.67 -26.68
CA LYS A 404 -11.67 7.10 -26.94
C LYS A 404 -10.32 7.40 -27.61
N VAL A 405 -9.23 6.87 -27.06
CA VAL A 405 -7.88 7.00 -27.64
C VAL A 405 -7.80 6.34 -29.03
N LEU A 406 -8.44 5.18 -29.21
CA LEU A 406 -8.48 4.51 -30.50
C LEU A 406 -9.22 5.34 -31.55
N LYS A 407 -10.41 5.87 -31.23
CA LYS A 407 -11.20 6.73 -32.14
C LYS A 407 -10.46 8.01 -32.53
N GLN A 408 -9.58 8.52 -31.66
CA GLN A 408 -8.73 9.67 -31.98
C GLN A 408 -7.60 9.32 -32.97
N LYS A 409 -7.09 8.08 -32.94
CA LYS A 409 -5.97 7.63 -33.79
C LYS A 409 -6.41 7.02 -35.11
N ILE A 410 -7.54 6.31 -35.12
CA ILE A 410 -8.08 5.59 -36.26
C ILE A 410 -9.55 5.96 -36.37
N ARG A 411 -9.96 6.52 -37.51
CA ARG A 411 -11.37 6.78 -37.82
C ARG A 411 -12.13 5.46 -37.78
N GLN A 412 -13.17 5.39 -36.94
CA GLN A 412 -13.99 4.20 -36.80
C GLN A 412 -15.30 4.37 -37.57
N GLU A 413 -15.70 3.33 -38.30
CA GLU A 413 -16.93 3.28 -39.10
C GLU A 413 -17.76 2.04 -38.73
N GLU A 414 -19.09 2.16 -38.87
CA GLU A 414 -20.00 1.05 -38.59
C GLU A 414 -20.02 0.04 -39.74
N LEU A 415 -20.00 -1.26 -39.38
CA LEU A 415 -20.24 -2.31 -40.37
C LEU A 415 -21.65 -2.22 -40.92
N THR A 416 -21.81 -2.42 -42.23
CA THR A 416 -23.14 -2.50 -42.85
C THR A 416 -23.92 -3.71 -42.36
N ARG A 417 -25.25 -3.59 -42.21
CA ARG A 417 -26.12 -4.69 -41.73
C ARG A 417 -25.95 -6.02 -42.50
N PRO A 418 -25.83 -6.03 -43.84
CA PRO A 418 -25.63 -7.27 -44.58
C PRO A 418 -24.32 -7.99 -44.20
N VAL A 419 -23.25 -7.25 -43.97
CA VAL A 419 -21.96 -7.81 -43.54
C VAL A 419 -22.05 -8.32 -42.10
N GLN A 420 -22.73 -7.58 -41.22
CA GLN A 420 -22.99 -8.04 -39.84
C GLN A 420 -23.71 -9.40 -39.86
N ASP A 421 -24.83 -9.51 -40.58
CA ASP A 421 -25.61 -10.75 -40.64
C ASP A 421 -24.81 -11.93 -41.23
N GLN A 422 -23.97 -11.69 -42.24
CA GLN A 422 -23.09 -12.71 -42.81
C GLN A 422 -22.06 -13.23 -41.79
N ILE A 423 -21.44 -12.34 -41.01
CA ILE A 423 -20.47 -12.71 -39.97
C ILE A 423 -21.17 -13.54 -38.88
N LEU A 424 -22.37 -13.14 -38.46
CA LEU A 424 -23.11 -13.84 -37.42
C LEU A 424 -23.59 -15.23 -37.86
N ASN A 425 -23.93 -15.40 -39.14
CA ASN A 425 -24.33 -16.69 -39.69
C ASN A 425 -23.16 -17.70 -39.74
N GLU A 426 -21.91 -17.24 -39.83
CA GLU A 426 -20.73 -18.12 -39.79
C GLU A 426 -20.33 -18.50 -38.35
N LEU A 427 -20.50 -17.60 -37.39
CA LEU A 427 -20.08 -17.77 -36.00
C LEU A 427 -21.17 -18.42 -35.13
N ILE A 428 -21.46 -19.70 -35.42
CA ILE A 428 -22.52 -20.46 -34.74
C ILE A 428 -22.08 -20.93 -33.34
N GLN A 429 -20.79 -21.25 -33.16
CA GLN A 429 -20.30 -21.77 -31.88
C GLN A 429 -19.85 -20.65 -30.93
N LEU A 430 -20.25 -20.76 -29.66
CA LEU A 430 -19.84 -19.81 -28.61
C LEU A 430 -18.31 -19.74 -28.43
N THR A 431 -17.61 -20.87 -28.64
CA THR A 431 -16.16 -20.95 -28.56
C THR A 431 -15.49 -20.08 -29.62
N ASP A 432 -15.98 -20.12 -30.86
CA ASP A 432 -15.45 -19.32 -31.96
C ASP A 432 -15.65 -17.82 -31.72
N VAL A 433 -16.83 -17.43 -31.22
CA VAL A 433 -17.12 -16.03 -30.84
C VAL A 433 -16.18 -15.55 -29.72
N CYS A 434 -15.98 -16.37 -28.68
CA CYS A 434 -15.11 -16.03 -27.57
C CYS A 434 -13.64 -15.92 -27.99
N ASP A 435 -13.16 -16.80 -28.87
CA ASP A 435 -11.77 -16.77 -29.34
C ASP A 435 -11.51 -15.63 -30.32
N ALA A 436 -12.49 -15.29 -31.16
CA ALA A 436 -12.46 -14.08 -31.99
C ALA A 436 -12.41 -12.81 -31.12
N LEU A 437 -13.23 -12.73 -30.07
CA LEU A 437 -13.21 -11.61 -29.11
C LEU A 437 -11.87 -11.46 -28.39
N LYS A 438 -11.25 -12.56 -27.94
CA LYS A 438 -9.90 -12.52 -27.32
C LYS A 438 -8.87 -11.94 -28.29
N SER A 439 -8.92 -12.37 -29.55
CA SER A 439 -8.00 -11.89 -30.60
C SER A 439 -8.21 -10.39 -30.87
N LEU A 440 -9.48 -9.94 -30.91
CA LEU A 440 -9.83 -8.53 -31.04
C LEU A 440 -9.40 -7.69 -29.85
N HIS A 441 -9.58 -8.16 -28.61
CA HIS A 441 -9.12 -7.45 -27.41
C HIS A 441 -7.61 -7.18 -27.47
N ILE A 442 -6.83 -8.19 -27.86
CA ILE A 442 -5.38 -8.04 -28.02
C ILE A 442 -5.09 -6.97 -29.08
N ALA A 443 -5.73 -7.05 -30.26
CA ALA A 443 -5.53 -6.09 -31.33
C ALA A 443 -5.90 -4.65 -30.91
N ILE A 444 -7.06 -4.44 -30.30
CA ILE A 444 -7.52 -3.14 -29.79
C ILE A 444 -6.51 -2.57 -28.79
N GLY A 445 -5.98 -3.40 -27.89
CA GLY A 445 -4.98 -2.97 -26.91
C GLY A 445 -3.67 -2.49 -27.55
N PHE A 446 -3.25 -3.05 -28.69
CA PHE A 446 -2.07 -2.58 -29.41
C PHE A 446 -2.37 -1.35 -30.26
N LEU A 447 -3.50 -1.34 -30.98
CA LEU A 447 -3.91 -0.24 -31.84
C LEU A 447 -4.20 1.05 -31.06
N SER A 448 -4.72 0.95 -29.84
CA SER A 448 -4.89 2.11 -28.96
C SER A 448 -3.55 2.76 -28.59
N SER A 449 -2.47 1.97 -28.53
CA SER A 449 -1.12 2.44 -28.20
C SER A 449 -0.39 2.96 -29.44
N ALA A 450 -0.38 2.19 -30.53
CA ALA A 450 0.42 2.46 -31.74
C ALA A 450 -0.32 3.23 -32.85
N GLY A 451 -1.65 3.17 -32.89
CA GLY A 451 -2.42 3.56 -34.08
C GLY A 451 -2.32 2.51 -35.20
N GLY A 452 -2.81 2.85 -36.38
CA GLY A 452 -2.79 1.97 -37.54
C GLY A 452 -3.46 2.61 -38.76
N ASP A 453 -3.22 2.05 -39.94
CA ASP A 453 -3.86 2.49 -41.18
C ASP A 453 -5.33 2.01 -41.22
N PRO A 454 -6.34 2.91 -41.33
CA PRO A 454 -7.75 2.53 -41.31
C PRO A 454 -8.14 1.45 -42.33
N SER A 455 -7.52 1.46 -43.51
CA SER A 455 -7.78 0.50 -44.62
C SER A 455 -7.11 -0.85 -44.46
N MET A 456 -6.21 -1.03 -43.50
CA MET A 456 -5.55 -2.31 -43.30
C MET A 456 -6.57 -3.37 -42.86
N SER A 457 -6.50 -4.57 -43.46
CA SER A 457 -7.36 -5.69 -43.05
C SER A 457 -7.03 -6.11 -41.62
N ILE A 458 -8.07 -6.38 -40.80
CA ILE A 458 -7.87 -6.89 -39.43
C ILE A 458 -7.10 -8.23 -39.47
N ARG A 459 -7.33 -9.06 -40.49
CA ARG A 459 -6.60 -10.33 -40.68
C ARG A 459 -5.11 -10.10 -40.84
N GLU A 460 -4.74 -9.16 -41.70
CA GLU A 460 -3.34 -8.82 -41.96
C GLU A 460 -2.67 -8.28 -40.70
N TYR A 461 -3.37 -7.40 -39.96
CA TYR A 461 -2.85 -6.89 -38.71
C TYR A 461 -2.63 -7.99 -37.66
N LEU A 462 -3.57 -8.93 -37.49
CA LEU A 462 -3.47 -10.03 -36.52
C LEU A 462 -2.32 -11.00 -36.86
N HIS A 463 -2.17 -11.39 -38.13
CA HIS A 463 -1.21 -12.43 -38.52
C HIS A 463 0.16 -11.88 -38.96
N SER A 464 0.20 -10.76 -39.66
CA SER A 464 1.44 -10.15 -40.15
C SER A 464 2.00 -9.14 -39.16
N GLY A 465 1.14 -8.32 -38.55
CA GLY A 465 1.52 -7.31 -37.56
C GLY A 465 1.82 -7.93 -36.19
N LEU A 466 0.83 -8.59 -35.58
CA LEU A 466 0.94 -9.17 -34.25
C LEU A 466 1.54 -10.59 -34.22
N LYS A 467 1.78 -11.20 -35.40
CA LYS A 467 2.33 -12.56 -35.54
C LYS A 467 1.55 -13.61 -34.75
N MET A 468 0.23 -13.48 -34.66
CA MET A 468 -0.61 -14.47 -33.99
C MET A 468 -0.62 -15.78 -34.79
N THR A 469 -0.63 -16.92 -34.08
CA THR A 469 -0.70 -18.25 -34.69
C THR A 469 -1.94 -18.37 -35.57
N ARG A 470 -1.88 -19.18 -36.64
CA ARG A 470 -3.03 -19.40 -37.55
C ARG A 470 -4.28 -19.94 -36.84
N THR A 471 -4.12 -20.50 -35.65
CA THR A 471 -5.23 -20.95 -34.79
C THR A 471 -5.95 -19.80 -34.10
N ASN A 472 -5.39 -18.61 -34.00
CA ASN A 472 -5.94 -17.47 -33.28
C ASN A 472 -6.25 -16.37 -34.30
N GLY A 473 -7.51 -15.90 -34.35
CA GLY A 473 -7.98 -15.01 -35.40
C GLY A 473 -9.48 -14.76 -35.29
N LEU A 474 -10.09 -14.21 -36.34
CA LEU A 474 -11.51 -13.81 -36.33
C LEU A 474 -12.49 -14.97 -36.48
N LYS A 475 -12.01 -16.18 -36.82
CA LYS A 475 -12.81 -17.42 -36.96
C LYS A 475 -13.97 -17.36 -37.96
N SER A 476 -14.07 -16.28 -38.74
CA SER A 476 -15.03 -16.09 -39.82
C SER A 476 -14.29 -15.63 -41.06
N GLY A 477 -14.49 -16.34 -42.18
CA GLY A 477 -13.89 -15.99 -43.45
C GLY A 477 -14.44 -14.68 -44.00
N LYS A 478 -15.70 -14.35 -43.69
CA LYS A 478 -16.33 -13.07 -44.07
C LYS A 478 -15.82 -11.91 -43.25
N ALA A 479 -15.62 -12.09 -41.94
CA ALA A 479 -15.01 -11.05 -41.10
C ALA A 479 -13.58 -10.74 -41.59
N GLU A 480 -12.81 -11.75 -41.98
CA GLU A 480 -11.47 -11.56 -42.53
C GLU A 480 -11.42 -10.83 -43.89
N GLN A 481 -12.47 -10.99 -44.71
CA GLN A 481 -12.55 -10.39 -46.05
C GLN A 481 -13.07 -8.95 -46.02
N PHE A 482 -14.04 -8.65 -45.15
CA PHE A 482 -14.78 -7.38 -45.18
C PHE A 482 -14.44 -6.44 -44.02
N CYS A 483 -13.73 -6.90 -42.98
CA CYS A 483 -13.40 -6.05 -41.84
C CYS A 483 -11.96 -5.52 -41.91
N GLU A 484 -11.87 -4.19 -41.88
CA GLU A 484 -10.65 -3.39 -41.81
C GLU A 484 -10.48 -2.75 -40.42
N LEU A 485 -9.33 -2.13 -40.13
CA LEU A 485 -9.06 -1.51 -38.82
C LEU A 485 -10.04 -0.39 -38.46
N GLN A 486 -10.65 0.29 -39.44
CA GLN A 486 -11.75 1.22 -39.21
C GLN A 486 -13.03 0.57 -38.68
N HIS A 487 -13.20 -0.75 -38.84
CA HIS A 487 -14.39 -1.48 -38.42
C HIS A 487 -14.21 -2.22 -37.08
N ILE A 488 -13.03 -2.11 -36.45
CA ILE A 488 -12.66 -2.98 -35.32
C ILE A 488 -13.57 -2.81 -34.10
N VAL A 489 -14.01 -1.58 -33.81
CA VAL A 489 -14.93 -1.31 -32.69
C VAL A 489 -16.32 -1.84 -32.99
N SER A 490 -16.80 -1.66 -34.23
CA SER A 490 -18.11 -2.18 -34.67
C SER A 490 -18.15 -3.71 -34.64
N LEU A 491 -17.07 -4.38 -35.08
CA LEU A 491 -16.94 -5.82 -35.03
C LEU A 491 -16.88 -6.34 -33.58
N TRP A 492 -16.12 -5.68 -32.71
CA TRP A 492 -16.06 -6.04 -31.30
C TRP A 492 -17.43 -5.95 -30.61
N LEU A 493 -18.19 -4.88 -30.87
CA LEU A 493 -19.54 -4.72 -30.32
C LEU A 493 -20.50 -5.79 -30.85
N LEU A 494 -20.41 -6.12 -32.14
CA LEU A 494 -21.22 -7.16 -32.78
C LEU A 494 -20.97 -8.54 -32.15
N LEU A 495 -19.71 -8.93 -31.97
CA LEU A 495 -19.37 -10.23 -31.38
C LEU A 495 -19.70 -10.27 -29.88
N SER A 496 -19.53 -9.17 -29.17
CA SER A 496 -19.93 -9.05 -27.76
C SER A 496 -21.45 -9.19 -27.61
N LEU A 497 -22.21 -8.64 -28.54
CA LEU A 497 -23.66 -8.75 -28.60
C LEU A 497 -24.11 -10.20 -28.81
N GLU A 498 -23.50 -10.91 -29.76
CA GLU A 498 -23.83 -12.32 -29.97
C GLU A 498 -23.41 -13.22 -28.82
N ARG A 499 -22.23 -12.99 -28.23
CA ARG A 499 -21.82 -13.69 -27.00
C ARG A 499 -22.88 -13.52 -25.91
N ALA A 500 -23.29 -12.28 -25.63
CA ALA A 500 -24.28 -11.99 -24.60
C ALA A 500 -25.65 -12.63 -24.90
N ARG A 501 -26.06 -12.65 -26.17
CA ARG A 501 -27.30 -13.32 -26.62
C ARG A 501 -27.26 -14.82 -26.43
N VAL A 502 -26.19 -15.47 -26.90
CA VAL A 502 -26.03 -16.93 -26.79
C VAL A 502 -26.00 -17.38 -25.33
N LEU A 503 -25.29 -16.64 -24.47
CA LEU A 503 -25.26 -16.91 -23.03
C LEU A 503 -26.65 -16.75 -22.39
N THR A 504 -27.37 -15.67 -22.73
CA THR A 504 -28.74 -15.44 -22.24
C THR A 504 -29.69 -16.56 -22.66
N LYS A 505 -29.60 -17.04 -23.92
CA LYS A 505 -30.38 -18.19 -24.41
C LYS A 505 -30.09 -19.46 -23.61
N ARG A 506 -28.84 -19.67 -23.21
CA ARG A 506 -28.38 -20.81 -22.38
C ARG A 506 -28.68 -20.64 -20.88
N LYS A 507 -29.36 -19.57 -20.48
CA LYS A 507 -29.59 -19.19 -19.06
C LYS A 507 -28.28 -19.01 -18.26
N GLN A 508 -27.17 -18.73 -18.94
CA GLN A 508 -25.91 -18.34 -18.33
C GLN A 508 -25.86 -16.81 -18.20
N ASP A 509 -25.13 -16.27 -17.24
CA ASP A 509 -25.03 -14.82 -17.08
C ASP A 509 -24.06 -14.23 -18.13
N PRO A 510 -24.51 -13.31 -19.01
CA PRO A 510 -23.64 -12.70 -20.00
C PRO A 510 -22.73 -11.59 -19.43
N PHE A 511 -23.00 -11.13 -18.20
CA PHE A 511 -22.31 -10.00 -17.56
C PHE A 511 -21.62 -10.42 -16.25
N ASP A 512 -20.97 -11.59 -16.24
CA ASP A 512 -20.20 -12.09 -15.09
C ASP A 512 -19.20 -11.06 -14.54
N ASP A 513 -18.68 -10.18 -15.42
CA ASP A 513 -17.68 -9.17 -15.10
C ASP A 513 -18.25 -7.88 -14.46
N VAL A 514 -19.58 -7.73 -14.41
CA VAL A 514 -20.26 -6.55 -13.86
C VAL A 514 -20.75 -6.85 -12.44
N SER A 515 -20.63 -5.87 -11.53
CA SER A 515 -21.08 -5.98 -10.14
C SER A 515 -22.54 -6.41 -10.04
N ASP A 516 -22.85 -7.30 -9.09
CA ASP A 516 -24.23 -7.75 -8.80
C ASP A 516 -25.16 -6.60 -8.41
N LYS A 517 -24.59 -5.47 -7.95
CA LYS A 517 -25.35 -4.22 -7.69
C LYS A 517 -26.06 -3.67 -8.92
N VAL A 518 -25.58 -3.98 -10.13
CA VAL A 518 -26.15 -3.53 -11.42
C VAL A 518 -27.07 -4.59 -12.06
N LYS A 519 -27.27 -5.71 -11.34
CA LYS A 519 -28.11 -6.85 -11.75
C LYS A 519 -29.43 -6.90 -10.98
N SER A 520 -29.85 -5.79 -10.36
CA SER A 520 -31.10 -5.72 -9.59
C SER A 520 -32.30 -6.09 -10.46
N SER A 521 -33.19 -6.92 -9.93
CA SER A 521 -34.36 -7.40 -10.66
C SER A 521 -35.41 -6.30 -10.81
N LEU A 522 -35.96 -6.15 -12.01
CA LEU A 522 -37.11 -5.28 -12.26
C LEU A 522 -38.41 -5.90 -11.73
N ASP A 523 -39.23 -5.07 -11.07
CA ASP A 523 -40.57 -5.42 -10.63
C ASP A 523 -41.53 -5.66 -11.80
N LYS A 524 -42.64 -6.37 -11.54
CA LYS A 524 -43.68 -6.64 -12.57
C LYS A 524 -44.21 -5.35 -13.22
N LYS A 525 -44.41 -4.29 -12.42
CA LYS A 525 -44.84 -2.97 -12.91
C LYS A 525 -43.77 -2.32 -13.80
N GLN A 526 -42.51 -2.33 -13.36
CA GLN A 526 -41.39 -1.76 -14.13
C GLN A 526 -41.16 -2.53 -15.44
N LYS A 527 -41.24 -3.87 -15.44
CA LYS A 527 -41.14 -4.70 -16.65
C LYS A 527 -42.25 -4.38 -17.66
N TYR A 528 -43.47 -4.16 -17.18
CA TYR A 528 -44.60 -3.77 -18.04
C TYR A 528 -44.37 -2.38 -18.66
N CYS A 529 -43.98 -1.39 -17.84
CA CYS A 529 -43.69 -0.04 -18.33
C CYS A 529 -42.51 -0.01 -19.30
N LEU A 530 -41.43 -0.75 -19.03
CA LEU A 530 -40.29 -0.88 -19.94
C LEU A 530 -40.73 -1.49 -21.28
N ASN A 531 -41.54 -2.56 -21.26
CA ASN A 531 -42.07 -3.14 -22.48
C ASN A 531 -42.95 -2.16 -23.25
N ASN A 532 -43.75 -1.31 -22.60
CA ASN A 532 -44.53 -0.30 -23.31
C ASN A 532 -43.64 0.78 -23.94
N GLY A 533 -42.56 1.18 -23.26
CA GLY A 533 -41.54 2.09 -23.81
C GLY A 533 -40.83 1.51 -25.03
N LEU A 534 -40.39 0.25 -24.93
CA LEU A 534 -39.71 -0.46 -26.01
C LEU A 534 -40.54 -0.65 -27.28
N GLN A 535 -41.87 -0.49 -27.25
CA GLN A 535 -42.69 -0.54 -28.49
C GLN A 535 -42.45 0.66 -29.39
N LYS A 536 -42.09 1.80 -28.78
CA LYS A 536 -41.97 3.09 -29.45
C LYS A 536 -40.52 3.42 -29.82
N LEU A 537 -39.57 2.59 -29.38
CA LEU A 537 -38.14 2.74 -29.61
C LEU A 537 -37.63 1.72 -30.63
N ASN A 538 -36.51 2.06 -31.28
CA ASN A 538 -35.73 1.10 -32.04
C ASN A 538 -35.00 0.15 -31.10
N VAL A 539 -35.61 -1.02 -30.84
CA VAL A 539 -35.09 -2.04 -29.91
C VAL A 539 -33.68 -2.51 -30.31
N ASP A 540 -33.36 -2.56 -31.60
CA ASP A 540 -32.05 -3.02 -32.06
C ASP A 540 -30.92 -2.06 -31.74
N HIS A 541 -31.20 -0.77 -31.91
CA HIS A 541 -30.26 0.28 -31.54
C HIS A 541 -30.13 0.38 -30.02
N PHE A 542 -31.25 0.35 -29.29
CA PHE A 542 -31.26 0.37 -27.83
C PHE A 542 -30.46 -0.79 -27.19
N VAL A 543 -30.64 -2.03 -27.67
CA VAL A 543 -29.92 -3.20 -27.15
C VAL A 543 -28.41 -3.10 -27.39
N ARG A 544 -27.99 -2.51 -28.51
CA ARG A 544 -26.56 -2.31 -28.83
C ARG A 544 -25.93 -1.26 -27.93
N VAL A 545 -26.56 -0.08 -27.83
CA VAL A 545 -26.07 1.02 -27.00
C VAL A 545 -26.06 0.61 -25.53
N LEU A 546 -27.11 -0.04 -25.03
CA LEU A 546 -27.16 -0.52 -23.65
C LEU A 546 -26.12 -1.61 -23.38
N LEU A 547 -25.83 -2.49 -24.33
CA LEU A 547 -24.76 -3.47 -24.19
C LEU A 547 -23.39 -2.80 -24.08
N GLU A 548 -23.06 -1.92 -25.01
CA GLU A 548 -21.83 -1.14 -24.99
C GLU A 548 -21.70 -0.41 -23.65
N PHE A 549 -22.81 0.14 -23.17
CA PHE A 549 -22.85 0.86 -21.92
C PHE A 549 -22.52 -0.01 -20.70
N ILE A 550 -23.18 -1.18 -20.62
CA ILE A 550 -22.95 -2.15 -19.54
C ILE A 550 -21.50 -2.62 -19.55
N LEU A 551 -20.94 -2.91 -20.72
CA LEU A 551 -19.59 -3.44 -20.86
C LEU A 551 -18.50 -2.39 -20.60
N LEU A 552 -18.70 -1.12 -20.97
CA LEU A 552 -17.65 -0.11 -20.92
C LEU A 552 -17.69 0.78 -19.69
N TYR A 553 -18.86 1.02 -19.09
CA TYR A 553 -19.01 2.02 -18.02
C TYR A 553 -19.59 1.43 -16.73
N LEU A 554 -20.32 0.31 -16.79
CA LEU A 554 -20.97 -0.24 -15.60
C LEU A 554 -20.09 -1.19 -14.77
N LYS A 555 -18.84 -1.44 -15.17
CA LYS A 555 -17.88 -2.29 -14.42
C LYS A 555 -17.50 -1.70 -13.05
N HIS A 556 -17.40 -0.37 -12.93
CA HIS A 556 -16.86 0.33 -11.74
C HIS A 556 -17.70 1.54 -11.31
N VAL A 557 -19.02 1.34 -11.17
CA VAL A 557 -19.95 2.41 -10.80
C VAL A 557 -19.95 2.65 -9.29
N SER A 558 -19.82 3.91 -8.89
CA SER A 558 -19.95 4.35 -7.50
C SER A 558 -21.38 4.14 -6.99
N ASP A 559 -21.54 3.85 -5.70
CA ASP A 559 -22.86 3.60 -5.11
C ASP A 559 -23.84 4.77 -5.29
N ASP A 560 -23.34 6.01 -5.33
CA ASP A 560 -24.13 7.22 -5.57
C ASP A 560 -24.77 7.26 -6.97
N GLN A 561 -24.09 6.71 -7.97
CA GLN A 561 -24.53 6.74 -9.38
C GLN A 561 -25.52 5.63 -9.71
N LEU A 562 -25.60 4.57 -8.89
CA LEU A 562 -26.52 3.44 -9.10
C LEU A 562 -28.00 3.87 -9.04
N ASN A 563 -28.29 4.91 -8.27
CA ASN A 563 -29.64 5.43 -8.06
C ASN A 563 -30.15 6.35 -9.16
N PHE A 564 -29.29 6.75 -10.11
CA PHE A 564 -29.70 7.62 -11.22
C PHE A 564 -30.61 6.88 -12.20
N SER A 565 -31.47 7.63 -12.87
CA SER A 565 -32.31 7.11 -13.95
C SER A 565 -31.43 6.63 -15.10
N LEU A 566 -31.69 5.41 -15.60
CA LEU A 566 -30.91 4.77 -16.64
C LEU A 566 -30.89 5.60 -17.93
N SER A 567 -32.02 6.18 -18.33
CA SER A 567 -32.13 7.00 -19.55
C SER A 567 -31.32 8.29 -19.47
N ALA A 568 -31.45 9.03 -18.36
CA ALA A 568 -30.69 10.26 -18.13
C ALA A 568 -29.17 9.99 -18.05
N TYR A 569 -28.77 8.89 -17.43
CA TYR A 569 -27.37 8.51 -17.30
C TYR A 569 -26.75 8.09 -18.64
N ILE A 570 -27.48 7.34 -19.47
CA ILE A 570 -27.05 6.99 -20.84
C ILE A 570 -26.92 8.25 -21.71
N ASN A 571 -27.93 9.14 -21.70
CA ASN A 571 -27.89 10.36 -22.51
C ASN A 571 -26.76 11.30 -22.11
N ALA A 572 -26.51 11.49 -20.81
CA ALA A 572 -25.37 12.28 -20.33
C ALA A 572 -24.03 11.75 -20.86
N LYS A 573 -23.88 10.41 -20.90
CA LYS A 573 -22.65 9.77 -21.39
C LYS A 573 -22.53 9.71 -22.91
N LEU A 574 -23.65 9.66 -23.64
CA LEU A 574 -23.66 9.80 -25.11
C LEU A 574 -23.31 11.23 -25.52
N PHE A 575 -23.84 12.23 -24.79
CA PHE A 575 -23.54 13.65 -25.00
C PHE A 575 -22.06 13.98 -24.75
N GLU A 576 -21.45 13.42 -23.71
CA GLU A 576 -20.00 13.55 -23.46
C GLU A 576 -19.12 13.00 -24.61
N LYS A 577 -19.67 12.19 -25.52
CA LYS A 577 -18.91 11.44 -26.54
C LYS A 577 -19.24 11.79 -27.99
N ASP A 578 -20.06 12.82 -28.23
CA ASP A 578 -20.54 13.20 -29.57
C ASP A 578 -21.10 11.99 -30.36
N CYS A 579 -21.76 11.07 -29.66
CA CYS A 579 -22.44 9.93 -30.28
C CYS A 579 -23.90 10.29 -30.59
N ASP A 580 -24.48 9.66 -31.61
CA ASP A 580 -25.90 9.82 -31.94
C ASP A 580 -26.79 9.47 -30.73
N VAL A 581 -27.66 10.41 -30.37
CA VAL A 581 -28.60 10.26 -29.26
C VAL A 581 -29.72 9.31 -29.68
N ILE A 582 -30.18 8.47 -28.77
CA ILE A 582 -31.38 7.67 -29.02
C ILE A 582 -32.61 8.57 -28.90
N ASP A 583 -33.25 8.88 -30.03
CA ASP A 583 -34.47 9.69 -30.06
C ASP A 583 -35.55 9.14 -29.13
N GLY A 584 -36.03 9.98 -28.20
CA GLY A 584 -37.10 9.66 -27.26
C GLY A 584 -36.71 8.73 -26.09
N LEU A 585 -35.42 8.50 -25.83
CA LEU A 585 -34.98 7.61 -24.74
C LEU A 585 -35.53 8.02 -23.36
N GLU A 586 -35.50 9.31 -23.04
CA GLU A 586 -36.02 9.87 -21.78
C GLU A 586 -37.54 9.92 -21.71
N GLU A 587 -38.21 9.95 -22.86
CA GLU A 587 -39.68 10.00 -22.95
C GLU A 587 -40.30 8.60 -22.80
N TYR A 588 -39.63 7.58 -23.36
CA TYR A 588 -40.17 6.23 -23.45
C TYR A 588 -39.64 5.28 -22.37
N ILE A 589 -38.48 5.53 -21.78
CA ILE A 589 -37.96 4.72 -20.66
C ILE A 589 -38.38 5.34 -19.32
N PRO A 590 -39.07 4.58 -18.45
CA PRO A 590 -39.50 5.08 -17.15
C PRO A 590 -38.34 5.56 -16.27
N LYS A 591 -38.51 6.71 -15.61
CA LYS A 591 -37.53 7.26 -14.66
C LYS A 591 -37.24 6.35 -13.47
N ASP A 592 -38.20 5.49 -13.11
CA ASP A 592 -38.09 4.49 -12.05
C ASP A 592 -37.10 3.37 -12.38
N ILE A 593 -36.68 3.24 -13.64
CA ILE A 593 -35.63 2.30 -14.05
C ILE A 593 -34.29 2.99 -13.84
N LYS A 594 -33.61 2.55 -12.78
CA LYS A 594 -32.30 3.05 -12.36
C LYS A 594 -31.14 2.30 -13.02
N VAL A 595 -29.93 2.85 -12.90
CA VAL A 595 -28.68 2.21 -13.35
C VAL A 595 -28.50 0.82 -12.75
N GLU A 596 -28.91 0.59 -11.50
CA GLU A 596 -28.89 -0.74 -10.85
C GLU A 596 -29.68 -1.83 -11.59
N HIS A 597 -30.61 -1.46 -12.49
CA HIS A 597 -31.46 -2.39 -13.24
C HIS A 597 -30.99 -2.60 -14.69
N ALA A 598 -29.85 -2.04 -15.10
CA ALA A 598 -29.41 -1.99 -16.49
C ALA A 598 -29.32 -3.38 -17.15
N VAL A 599 -28.79 -4.38 -16.43
CA VAL A 599 -28.64 -5.75 -16.95
C VAL A 599 -29.99 -6.43 -17.19
N GLU A 600 -30.94 -6.28 -16.26
CA GLU A 600 -32.27 -6.88 -16.41
C GLU A 600 -33.07 -6.16 -17.51
N ALA A 601 -32.93 -4.84 -17.65
CA ALA A 601 -33.53 -4.07 -18.74
C ALA A 601 -33.02 -4.56 -20.11
N TRP A 602 -31.71 -4.84 -20.22
CA TRP A 602 -31.11 -5.41 -21.42
C TRP A 602 -31.64 -6.81 -21.75
N LYS A 603 -31.76 -7.68 -20.74
CA LYS A 603 -32.33 -9.03 -20.89
C LYS A 603 -33.79 -8.98 -21.38
N VAL A 604 -34.59 -8.05 -20.87
CA VAL A 604 -35.99 -7.84 -21.30
C VAL A 604 -36.04 -7.37 -22.76
N ALA A 605 -35.20 -6.40 -23.15
CA ALA A 605 -35.14 -5.90 -24.52
C ALA A 605 -34.71 -6.98 -25.52
N CYS A 606 -33.73 -7.83 -25.15
CA CYS A 606 -33.28 -8.94 -25.99
C CYS A 606 -34.36 -10.00 -26.22
N LYS A 607 -35.16 -10.34 -25.20
CA LYS A 607 -36.25 -11.33 -25.34
C LYS A 607 -37.31 -10.89 -26.34
N ARG A 608 -37.54 -9.59 -26.49
CA ARG A 608 -38.53 -9.04 -27.42
C ARG A 608 -38.10 -9.13 -28.89
N ARG A 609 -36.80 -9.05 -29.17
CA ARG A 609 -36.25 -9.22 -30.53
C ARG A 609 -36.30 -10.67 -31.02
N LEU A 610 -36.72 -11.64 -30.19
CA LEU A 610 -37.02 -12.99 -30.65
C LEU A 610 -38.49 -13.04 -31.14
N PRO A 611 -38.79 -12.85 -32.44
CA PRO A 611 -40.06 -13.31 -32.94
C PRO A 611 -40.07 -14.84 -32.80
N LEU A 612 -40.98 -15.36 -31.96
CA LEU A 612 -41.97 -16.44 -32.20
C LEU A 612 -41.78 -17.47 -33.35
N LYS A 613 -40.60 -17.71 -33.90
CA LYS A 613 -40.38 -18.69 -34.99
C LYS A 613 -39.86 -20.06 -34.55
N ASP A 614 -39.54 -20.26 -33.27
CA ASP A 614 -39.06 -21.56 -32.77
C ASP A 614 -40.07 -22.29 -31.85
N VAL A 615 -41.37 -22.00 -31.95
CA VAL A 615 -42.43 -22.80 -31.27
C VAL A 615 -43.12 -23.78 -32.22
N LEU A 616 -42.76 -23.81 -33.51
CA LEU A 616 -43.24 -24.82 -34.45
C LEU A 616 -42.10 -25.29 -35.35
N ARG A 617 -41.22 -26.14 -34.80
CA ARG A 617 -40.62 -27.28 -35.49
C ARG A 617 -40.03 -28.28 -34.51
#